data_AF-A0AAW8KXR5-F1
#
_entry.id   AF-A0AAW8KXR5-F1
#
_cell.length_a   1.000
_cell.length_b   1.000
_cell.length_c   1.000
_cell.angle_alpha   90.00
_cell.angle_beta   90.00
_cell.angle_gamma   90.00
#
_symmetry.space_group_name_H-M   'P 1'
#
loop_
_entity.id
_entity.type
_entity.pdbx_description
1 polymer ?
#
loop_
_entity_poly.entity_id
_entity_poly.type
_entity_poly.pdbx_seq_one_letter_code
_entity_poly.pdbx_strand_id
1 'polypeptide(L)' 'MEQQDVQRIDDALSLVSGVFHQNSFGGGFWDNYSFRGFSTDPNLGASMIRNGLSINRGISAPKDVVNIESLEFLKG' A
#
# COMPACT_ATOMS: atom_id res chain seq x y z
N MET A 1 -6.94 0.15 -13.42
CA MET A 1 -5.65 0.78 -13.04
C MET A 1 -5.00 1.47 -14.23
N GLU A 2 -5.02 0.89 -15.43
CA GLU A 2 -4.45 1.54 -16.64
C GLU A 2 -5.07 2.91 -17.00
N GLN A 3 -6.37 3.12 -16.77
CA GLN A 3 -7.03 4.41 -17.03
C GLN A 3 -6.60 5.54 -16.07
N GLN A 4 -5.91 5.21 -14.97
CA GLN A 4 -5.51 6.17 -13.93
C GLN A 4 -3.99 6.35 -13.83
N ASP A 5 -3.23 5.80 -14.80
CA ASP A 5 -1.75 5.79 -14.82
C ASP A 5 -1.11 5.31 -13.49
N VAL A 6 -1.77 4.33 -12.86
CA VAL A 6 -1.30 3.70 -11.62
C VAL A 6 -0.30 2.62 -12.00
N GLN A 7 0.97 2.80 -11.65
CA GLN A 7 2.06 1.85 -11.93
C GLN A 7 2.36 0.98 -10.71
N ARG A 8 2.12 1.53 -9.52
CA ARG A 8 2.38 0.88 -8.23
C ARG A 8 1.24 1.04 -7.25
N ILE A 9 1.26 0.22 -6.20
CA ILE A 9 0.23 0.27 -5.15
C ILE A 9 0.24 1.62 -4.40
N ASP A 10 1.39 2.27 -4.27
CA ASP A 10 1.48 3.61 -3.66
C ASP A 10 0.76 4.68 -4.50
N ASP A 11 0.89 4.62 -5.84
CA ASP A 11 0.11 5.48 -6.73
C ASP A 11 -1.40 5.29 -6.51
N ALA A 12 -1.84 4.03 -6.41
CA ALA A 12 -3.25 3.71 -6.17
C ALA A 12 -3.75 4.25 -4.82
N LEU A 13 -2.92 4.16 -3.77
CA LEU A 13 -3.25 4.61 -2.42
C LEU A 13 -3.44 6.14 -2.36
N SER A 14 -2.75 6.90 -3.21
CA SER A 14 -2.95 8.36 -3.33
C SER A 14 -4.37 8.74 -3.80
N LEU A 15 -5.05 7.83 -4.49
CA LEU A 15 -6.41 8.02 -5.00
C LEU A 15 -7.48 7.64 -3.96
N VAL A 16 -7.09 7.04 -2.84
CA VAL A 16 -8.00 6.55 -1.81
C VAL A 16 -8.21 7.60 -0.72
N SER A 17 -9.46 7.99 -0.50
CA SER A 17 -9.79 8.96 0.56
C SER A 17 -9.41 8.47 1.96
N GLY A 18 -8.80 9.34 2.75
CA GLY A 18 -8.41 9.04 4.13
C GLY A 18 -7.22 8.08 4.26
N VAL A 19 -6.44 7.92 3.18
CA VAL A 19 -5.11 7.30 3.20
C VAL A 19 -4.08 8.41 3.08
N PHE A 20 -3.03 8.36 3.90
CA PHE A 20 -1.92 9.30 3.83
C PHE A 20 -0.59 8.58 3.84
N HIS A 21 0.33 8.99 2.96
CA HIS A 21 1.70 8.50 2.94
C HIS A 21 2.44 8.93 4.20
N GLN A 22 3.20 8.00 4.78
CA GLN A 22 4.09 8.27 5.89
C GLN A 22 5.55 8.21 5.42
N ASN A 23 6.48 8.55 6.32
CA ASN A 23 7.89 8.55 5.97
C ASN A 23 8.37 7.14 5.56
N SER A 24 8.84 7.03 4.31
CA SER A 24 9.37 5.82 3.70
C SER A 24 10.91 5.75 3.72
N PHE A 25 11.51 6.23 4.82
CA PHE A 25 12.97 6.27 5.02
C PHE A 25 13.74 6.97 3.89
N GLY A 26 13.26 8.13 3.46
CA GLY A 26 14.02 9.04 2.58
C GLY A 26 14.22 8.60 1.12
N GLY A 27 13.58 7.52 0.67
CA GLY A 27 13.74 7.03 -0.71
C GLY A 27 12.66 6.09 -1.23
N GLY A 28 11.53 5.95 -0.53
CA GLY A 28 10.45 5.07 -0.99
C GLY A 28 10.77 3.58 -0.85
N PHE A 29 11.78 3.20 -0.06
CA PHE A 29 12.15 1.79 0.13
C PHE A 29 11.14 1.02 0.99
N TRP A 30 10.26 1.75 1.68
CA TRP A 30 9.34 1.18 2.66
C TRP A 30 7.94 1.78 2.54
N ASP A 31 6.96 0.92 2.33
CA ASP A 31 5.54 1.26 2.28
C ASP A 31 5.01 1.51 3.70
N ASN A 32 4.98 2.79 4.10
CA ASN A 32 4.32 3.24 5.33
C ASN A 32 3.14 4.13 4.98
N TYR A 33 1.97 3.80 5.54
CA TYR A 33 0.75 4.56 5.32
C TYR A 33 -0.01 4.75 6.63
N SER A 34 -0.90 5.72 6.64
CA SER A 34 -1.94 5.81 7.66
C SER A 34 -3.32 5.74 7.03
N PHE A 35 -4.20 4.99 7.68
CA PHE A 35 -5.60 4.84 7.29
C PHE A 35 -6.44 5.51 8.37
N ARG A 36 -7.19 6.57 8.02
CA ARG A 36 -8.03 7.34 8.96
C ARG A 36 -7.28 7.80 10.23
N GLY A 37 -5.99 8.15 10.09
CA GLY A 37 -5.14 8.59 11.21
C GLY A 37 -4.47 7.47 12.00
N PHE A 38 -4.73 6.20 11.69
CA PHE A 38 -4.04 5.05 12.28
C PHE A 38 -2.88 4.62 11.40
N SER A 39 -1.66 4.66 11.95
CA SER A 39 -0.43 4.24 11.26
C SER A 39 -0.36 2.73 11.11
N THR A 40 0.27 2.29 10.03
CA THR A 40 0.67 0.89 9.85
C THR A 40 1.84 0.51 10.76
N ASP A 41 2.16 -0.78 10.85
CA ASP A 41 3.29 -1.23 11.66
C ASP A 41 4.60 -0.70 11.05
N PRO A 42 5.50 -0.07 11.82
CA PRO A 42 6.71 0.54 11.29
C PRO A 42 7.76 -0.48 10.81
N ASN A 43 7.65 -1.75 11.22
CA ASN A 43 8.57 -2.83 10.87
C ASN A 43 7.96 -3.84 9.88
N LEU A 44 6.64 -3.89 9.73
CA LEU A 44 5.94 -4.80 8.81
C LEU A 44 5.25 -4.06 7.66
N GLY A 45 4.94 -2.77 7.81
CA GLY A 45 4.17 -1.98 6.87
C GLY A 45 2.67 -2.24 6.96
N ALA A 46 1.95 -1.93 5.87
CA ALA A 46 0.51 -2.13 5.79
C ALA A 46 0.14 -3.63 5.72
N SER A 47 -0.88 -4.03 6.50
CA SER A 47 -1.46 -5.36 6.35
C SER A 47 -2.10 -5.49 4.96
N MET A 48 -1.74 -6.55 4.25
CA MET A 48 -2.14 -6.79 2.87
C MET A 48 -2.42 -8.27 2.65
N ILE A 49 -3.47 -8.53 1.90
CA ILE A 49 -3.89 -9.86 1.47
C ILE A 49 -3.91 -9.86 -0.06
N ARG A 50 -3.29 -10.86 -0.67
CA ARG A 50 -3.37 -11.11 -2.12
C ARG A 50 -4.03 -12.45 -2.33
N ASN A 51 -5.16 -12.47 -3.02
CA ASN A 51 -5.93 -13.69 -3.32
C ASN A 51 -6.21 -14.54 -2.07
N GLY A 52 -6.59 -13.90 -0.96
CA GLY A 52 -6.87 -14.56 0.32
C GLY A 52 -5.64 -14.94 1.16
N LEU A 53 -4.42 -14.71 0.68
CA LEU A 53 -3.18 -15.02 1.40
C LEU A 53 -2.52 -13.75 1.94
N SER A 54 -2.13 -13.76 3.21
CA SER A 54 -1.33 -12.67 3.79
C SER A 54 0.03 -12.60 3.09
N ILE A 55 0.40 -11.40 2.64
CA ILE A 55 1.66 -11.14 1.96
C ILE A 55 2.64 -10.30 2.79
N ASN A 56 2.30 -10.00 4.05
CA ASN A 56 3.21 -9.32 4.97
C ASN A 56 4.34 -10.28 5.39
N ARG A 57 5.52 -10.11 4.79
CA ARG A 57 6.68 -11.01 4.98
C ARG A 57 7.91 -10.29 5.54
N GLY A 58 7.71 -9.26 6.36
CA GLY A 58 8.79 -8.55 7.06
C GLY A 58 9.53 -7.49 6.24
N ILE A 59 9.31 -7.39 4.93
CA ILE A 59 9.76 -6.25 4.11
C ILE A 59 8.55 -5.74 3.33
N SER A 60 8.19 -4.48 3.57
CA SER A 60 7.13 -3.81 2.84
C SER A 60 7.72 -2.96 1.72
N ALA A 61 8.37 -3.60 0.76
CA ALA A 61 8.87 -2.91 -0.44
C ALA A 61 7.70 -2.53 -1.37
N PRO A 62 7.85 -1.45 -2.17
CA PRO A 62 6.88 -1.07 -3.18
C PRO A 62 6.60 -2.20 -4.16
N LYS A 63 5.34 -2.33 -4.59
CA LYS A 63 4.88 -3.42 -5.45
C LYS A 63 4.20 -2.84 -6.68
N ASP A 64 4.60 -3.33 -7.84
CA ASP A 64 3.96 -2.95 -9.11
C ASP A 64 2.59 -3.61 -9.25
N VAL A 65 1.69 -2.95 -9.99
CA VAL A 65 0.32 -3.44 -10.21
C VAL A 65 0.15 -4.31 -11.46
N VAL A 66 1.25 -4.70 -12.13
CA VAL A 66 1.24 -5.39 -13.43
C VAL A 66 0.40 -6.68 -13.45
N ASN A 67 0.30 -7.39 -12.33
CA ASN A 67 -0.46 -8.63 -12.18
C ASN A 67 -1.58 -8.51 -11.14
N ILE A 68 -2.20 -7.34 -11.06
CA ILE A 68 -3.30 -7.04 -10.14
C ILE A 68 -4.51 -6.56 -10.93
N GLU A 69 -5.62 -7.28 -10.82
CA GLU A 69 -6.88 -6.93 -11.47
C GLU A 69 -7.62 -5.83 -10.69
N SER A 70 -7.71 -5.98 -9.36
CA SER A 70 -8.37 -5.05 -8.46
C SER A 70 -7.57 -4.82 -7.18
N LEU A 71 -7.70 -3.62 -6.61
CA LEU A 71 -7.20 -3.27 -5.29
C LEU A 71 -8.41 -2.88 -4.43
N GLU A 72 -8.55 -3.52 -3.29
CA GLU A 72 -9.61 -3.24 -2.32
C GLU A 72 -8.99 -2.72 -1.03
N PHE A 73 -9.58 -1.65 -0.47
CA PHE A 73 -9.07 -0.98 0.71
C PHE A 73 -10.07 -1.11 1.87
N LEU A 74 -9.74 -1.95 2.84
CA LEU A 74 -10.54 -2.16 4.05
C LEU A 74 -10.04 -1.23 5.15
N LYS A 75 -10.85 -0.23 5.53
CA LYS A 75 -10.45 0.89 6.41
C LYS A 75 -11.15 0.87 7.77
N GLY A 76 -11.19 -0.30 8.41
CA GLY A 76 -11.84 -0.52 9.71
C GLY A 76 -13.35 -0.57 9.65
#